data_AF-A0A3A5R324-F1
#
_entry.id   AF-A0A3A5R324-F1
#
_cell.length_a   1.000
_cell.length_b   1.000
_cell.length_c   1.000
_cell.angle_alpha   90.00
_cell.angle_beta   90.00
_cell.angle_gamma   90.00
#
_symmetry.space_group_name_H-M   'P 1'
#
loop_
_entity.id
_entity.type
_entity.pdbx_description
1 polymer ?
#
loop_
_entity_poly.entity_id
_entity_poly.type
_entity_poly.pdbx_seq_one_letter_code
_entity_poly.pdbx_strand_id
1 'polypeptide(L)'
;MSATQVATTVDLIIEEYPYMKTDDFKLCFKNAMKMKYGENYNRIDGSIIMGWLREYNKERCAVADNQSWNTHKAKLSGETSFTSGLSYEEYRNELKLRVEQGDEEAAKALSLSNEIISYLNKRENGKQEAEGDNLLEH
;
A
#
# COMPACT_ATOMS: atom_id res chain seq x y z
N MET A 1 -40.43 -21.73 4.60
CA MET A 1 -40.26 -20.91 3.38
C MET A 1 -41.05 -21.58 2.26
N SER A 2 -41.95 -20.86 1.58
CA SER A 2 -42.71 -21.41 0.45
C SER A 2 -41.90 -21.36 -0.85
N ALA A 3 -42.29 -22.16 -1.86
CA ALA A 3 -41.62 -22.15 -3.16
C ALA A 3 -41.56 -20.75 -3.80
N THR A 4 -42.62 -19.94 -3.65
CA THR A 4 -42.67 -18.56 -4.12
C THR A 4 -41.63 -17.69 -3.42
N GLN A 5 -41.50 -17.81 -2.08
CA GLN A 5 -40.51 -17.05 -1.33
C GLN A 5 -39.07 -17.43 -1.71
N VAL A 6 -38.84 -18.71 -1.99
CA VAL A 6 -37.55 -19.20 -2.48
C VAL A 6 -37.24 -18.56 -3.84
N ALA A 7 -38.18 -18.62 -4.80
CA ALA A 7 -38.00 -18.02 -6.12
C ALA A 7 -37.68 -16.52 -6.03
N THR A 8 -38.47 -15.75 -5.28
CA THR A 8 -38.23 -14.31 -5.08
C THR A 8 -36.87 -14.02 -4.43
N THR A 9 -36.44 -14.86 -3.48
CA THR A 9 -35.12 -14.70 -2.84
C THR A 9 -34.00 -15.00 -3.84
N VAL A 10 -34.17 -16.03 -4.67
CA VAL A 10 -33.18 -16.37 -5.71
C VAL A 10 -33.06 -15.23 -6.74
N ASP A 11 -34.17 -14.67 -7.19
CA ASP A 11 -34.17 -13.53 -8.12
C ASP A 11 -33.40 -12.34 -7.52
N LEU A 12 -33.66 -12.01 -6.25
CA LEU A 12 -32.95 -10.96 -5.54
C LEU A 12 -31.45 -11.23 -5.39
N ILE A 13 -31.06 -12.49 -5.15
CA ILE A 13 -29.65 -12.89 -5.07
C ILE A 13 -28.95 -12.69 -6.42
N ILE A 14 -29.61 -13.05 -7.51
CA ILE A 14 -29.08 -12.89 -8.88
C ILE A 14 -28.91 -11.40 -9.19
N GLU A 15 -29.84 -10.56 -8.75
CA GLU A 15 -29.80 -9.10 -8.94
C GLU A 15 -28.66 -8.44 -8.14
N GLU A 16 -28.55 -8.74 -6.84
CA GLU A 16 -27.60 -8.09 -5.93
C GLU A 16 -26.17 -8.66 -6.04
N TYR A 17 -26.04 -9.95 -6.37
CA TYR A 17 -24.78 -10.68 -6.37
C TYR A 17 -24.52 -11.45 -7.68
N PRO A 18 -24.57 -10.79 -8.86
CA PRO A 18 -24.44 -11.46 -10.16
C PRO A 18 -23.06 -12.09 -10.39
N TYR A 19 -22.05 -11.67 -9.63
CA TYR A 19 -20.68 -12.16 -9.70
C TYR A 19 -20.40 -13.37 -8.79
N MET A 20 -21.34 -13.76 -7.93
CA MET A 20 -21.17 -14.91 -7.04
C MET A 20 -21.39 -16.24 -7.79
N LYS A 21 -20.51 -17.20 -7.52
CA LYS A 21 -20.56 -18.55 -8.10
C LYS A 21 -21.18 -19.55 -7.13
N THR A 22 -21.52 -20.74 -7.61
CA THR A 22 -22.10 -21.82 -6.78
C THR A 22 -21.24 -22.16 -5.54
N ASP A 23 -19.91 -22.13 -5.69
CA ASP A 23 -18.98 -22.38 -4.59
C ASP A 23 -19.07 -21.34 -3.46
N ASP A 24 -19.40 -20.09 -3.82
CA ASP A 24 -19.55 -18.97 -2.89
C ASP A 24 -20.75 -19.19 -1.97
N PHE A 25 -21.88 -19.60 -2.54
CA PHE A 25 -23.08 -19.96 -1.77
C PHE A 25 -22.81 -21.14 -0.83
N LYS A 26 -22.11 -22.17 -1.33
CA LYS A 26 -21.74 -23.34 -0.53
C LYS A 26 -20.88 -22.95 0.68
N LEU A 27 -19.91 -22.05 0.49
CA LEU A 27 -19.03 -21.59 1.56
C LEU A 27 -19.77 -20.66 2.53
N CYS A 28 -20.54 -19.70 2.02
CA CYS A 28 -21.35 -18.79 2.82
C CYS A 28 -22.27 -19.57 3.77
N PHE A 29 -23.04 -20.55 3.25
CA PHE A 29 -23.93 -21.35 4.08
C PHE A 29 -23.19 -22.25 5.08
N LYS A 30 -22.02 -22.79 4.72
CA LYS A 30 -21.17 -23.51 5.68
C LYS A 30 -20.72 -22.61 6.84
N ASN A 31 -20.36 -21.37 6.56
CA ASN A 31 -19.92 -20.41 7.58
C ASN A 31 -21.10 -19.94 8.44
N ALA A 32 -22.27 -19.74 7.84
CA ALA A 32 -23.51 -19.43 8.55
C ALA A 32 -23.91 -20.55 9.53
N MET A 33 -23.83 -21.82 9.09
CA MET A 33 -24.08 -22.98 9.96
C MET A 33 -23.10 -23.07 11.13
N LYS A 34 -21.89 -22.52 10.99
CA LYS A 34 -20.89 -22.38 12.06
C LYS A 34 -21.11 -21.15 12.95
N MET A 35 -22.24 -20.45 12.79
CA MET A 35 -22.60 -19.23 13.53
C MET A 35 -21.63 -18.04 13.30
N LYS A 36 -20.90 -18.04 12.18
CA LYS A 36 -19.93 -16.97 11.86
C LYS A 36 -20.60 -15.62 11.60
N TYR A 37 -21.82 -15.64 11.07
CA TYR A 37 -22.57 -14.45 10.65
C TYR A 37 -23.73 -14.10 11.60
N GLY A 38 -23.65 -14.55 12.86
CA GLY A 38 -24.67 -14.32 13.88
C GLY A 38 -25.39 -15.58 14.35
N GLU A 39 -26.30 -15.41 15.31
CA GLU A 39 -27.07 -16.51 15.89
C GLU A 39 -28.16 -17.01 14.93
N ASN A 40 -28.27 -18.33 14.80
CA ASN A 40 -29.32 -18.97 14.01
C ASN A 40 -30.66 -18.83 14.74
N TYR A 41 -31.46 -17.83 14.37
CA TYR A 41 -32.78 -17.57 14.96
C TYR A 41 -33.84 -18.60 14.57
N ASN A 42 -33.61 -19.92 14.72
CA ASN A 42 -34.58 -21.01 14.47
C ASN A 42 -35.42 -20.85 13.17
N ARG A 43 -34.90 -20.12 12.18
CA ARG A 43 -35.64 -19.65 11.02
C ARG A 43 -34.65 -19.41 9.88
N ILE A 44 -35.06 -19.82 8.70
CA ILE A 44 -34.36 -19.54 7.45
C ILE A 44 -35.39 -18.87 6.54
N ASP A 45 -35.18 -17.59 6.30
CA ASP A 45 -35.95 -16.77 5.37
C ASP A 45 -35.01 -15.94 4.49
N GLY A 46 -35.56 -15.25 3.49
CA GLY A 46 -34.77 -14.51 2.51
C GLY A 46 -33.93 -13.40 3.14
N SER A 47 -34.44 -12.74 4.18
CA SER A 47 -33.70 -11.66 4.87
C SER A 47 -32.45 -12.20 5.58
N ILE A 48 -32.55 -13.37 6.20
CA ILE A 48 -31.42 -14.03 6.88
C ILE A 48 -30.36 -14.44 5.86
N ILE A 49 -30.79 -15.07 4.75
CA ILE A 49 -29.89 -15.48 3.66
C ILE A 49 -29.17 -14.27 3.07
N MET A 50 -29.89 -13.18 2.78
CA MET A 50 -29.30 -11.95 2.25
C MET A 50 -28.35 -11.29 3.25
N GLY A 51 -28.62 -11.39 4.55
CA GLY A 51 -27.72 -10.96 5.61
C GLY A 51 -26.40 -11.73 5.60
N TRP A 52 -26.46 -13.06 5.51
CA TRP A 52 -25.25 -13.90 5.43
C TRP A 52 -24.43 -13.61 4.17
N LEU A 53 -25.10 -13.43 3.02
CA LEU A 53 -24.42 -13.09 1.77
C LEU A 53 -23.73 -11.73 1.85
N ARG A 54 -24.34 -10.76 2.53
CA ARG A 54 -23.74 -9.43 2.76
C ARG A 54 -22.47 -9.52 3.59
N GLU A 55 -22.50 -10.24 4.70
CA GLU A 55 -21.31 -10.43 5.55
C GLU A 55 -20.22 -11.22 4.82
N TYR A 56 -20.61 -12.29 4.13
CA TYR A 56 -19.68 -13.05 3.29
C TYR A 56 -19.03 -12.19 2.19
N ASN A 57 -19.81 -11.32 1.53
CA ASN A 57 -19.29 -10.42 0.51
C ASN A 57 -18.28 -9.42 1.08
N LYS A 58 -18.56 -8.87 2.26
CA LYS A 58 -17.64 -7.98 2.98
C LYS A 58 -16.30 -8.66 3.28
N GLU A 59 -16.33 -9.92 3.72
CA GLU A 59 -15.12 -10.71 3.93
C GLU A 59 -14.33 -10.91 2.65
N ARG A 60 -15.00 -11.22 1.53
CA ARG A 60 -14.34 -11.36 0.22
C ARG A 60 -13.66 -10.08 -0.22
N CYS A 61 -14.35 -8.94 -0.11
CA CYS A 61 -13.78 -7.64 -0.45
C CYS A 61 -12.55 -7.36 0.40
N ALA A 62 -12.61 -7.59 1.72
CA ALA A 62 -11.47 -7.40 2.60
C ALA A 62 -10.26 -8.28 2.22
N VAL A 63 -10.49 -9.54 1.81
CA VAL A 63 -9.43 -10.42 1.34
C VAL A 63 -8.84 -9.93 0.02
N ALA A 64 -9.67 -9.49 -0.93
CA ALA A 64 -9.22 -8.95 -2.21
C ALA A 64 -8.41 -7.66 -2.01
N ASP A 65 -8.86 -6.76 -1.14
CA ASP A 65 -8.16 -5.52 -0.79
C ASP A 65 -6.81 -5.83 -0.14
N ASN A 66 -6.77 -6.78 0.79
CA ASN A 66 -5.53 -7.19 1.44
C ASN A 66 -4.54 -7.81 0.44
N GLN A 67 -5.01 -8.66 -0.47
CA GLN A 67 -4.18 -9.24 -1.53
C GLN A 67 -3.66 -8.18 -2.50
N SER A 68 -4.50 -7.23 -2.89
CA SER A 68 -4.13 -6.10 -3.74
C SER A 68 -3.05 -5.24 -3.07
N TRP A 69 -3.27 -4.86 -1.80
CA TRP A 69 -2.31 -4.12 -0.99
C TRP A 69 -0.98 -4.85 -0.84
N ASN A 70 -1.01 -6.14 -0.49
CA ASN A 70 0.21 -6.94 -0.32
C ASN A 70 0.97 -7.09 -1.64
N THR A 71 0.25 -7.28 -2.75
CA THR A 71 0.86 -7.37 -4.08
C THR A 71 1.52 -6.04 -4.48
N HIS A 72 0.85 -4.92 -4.21
CA HIS A 72 1.39 -3.59 -4.45
C HIS A 72 2.64 -3.34 -3.60
N LYS A 73 2.58 -3.64 -2.29
CA LYS A 73 3.72 -3.54 -1.38
C LYS A 73 4.90 -4.41 -1.82
N ALA A 74 4.64 -5.64 -2.26
CA ALA A 74 5.67 -6.55 -2.76
C ALA A 74 6.35 -6.00 -4.02
N LYS A 75 5.59 -5.42 -4.96
CA LYS A 75 6.14 -4.74 -6.13
C LYS A 75 7.00 -3.54 -5.75
N LEU A 76 6.55 -2.68 -4.83
CA LEU A 76 7.36 -1.57 -4.33
C LEU A 76 8.67 -2.06 -3.71
N SER A 77 8.63 -3.09 -2.87
CA SER A 77 9.85 -3.66 -2.27
C SER A 77 10.79 -4.30 -3.30
N GLY A 78 10.25 -4.83 -4.41
CA GLY A 78 11.03 -5.38 -5.52
C GLY A 78 11.59 -4.30 -6.44
N GLU A 79 10.85 -3.22 -6.69
CA GLU A 79 11.32 -2.05 -7.44
C GLU A 79 12.39 -1.28 -6.68
N THR A 80 12.36 -1.29 -5.34
CA THR A 80 13.45 -0.70 -4.53
C THR A 80 14.80 -1.37 -4.79
N SER A 81 14.84 -2.63 -5.25
CA SER A 81 16.11 -3.30 -5.61
C SER A 81 16.62 -2.97 -7.02
N PHE A 82 15.74 -2.56 -7.94
CA PHE A 82 16.12 -2.24 -9.32
C PHE A 82 16.35 -0.74 -9.53
N THR A 83 15.73 0.13 -8.72
CA THR A 83 16.06 1.56 -8.63
C THR A 83 16.90 1.87 -7.39
N SER A 84 17.83 1.00 -7.02
CA SER A 84 18.89 1.36 -6.07
C SER A 84 19.89 2.28 -6.79
N GLY A 85 19.46 3.50 -7.06
CA GLY A 85 20.38 4.59 -7.30
C GLY A 85 21.10 4.86 -5.98
N LEU A 86 22.43 4.82 -5.99
CA LEU A 86 23.24 5.25 -4.85
C LEU A 86 22.80 6.67 -4.46
N SER A 87 22.49 6.87 -3.18
CA SER A 87 22.33 8.22 -2.65
C SER A 87 23.64 9.00 -2.87
N TYR A 88 23.55 10.32 -2.94
CA TYR A 88 24.74 11.16 -3.10
C TYR A 88 25.76 10.96 -1.97
N GLU A 89 25.29 10.66 -0.77
CA GLU A 89 26.12 10.34 0.38
C GLU A 89 26.85 8.99 0.22
N GLU A 90 26.13 7.95 -0.22
CA GLU A 90 26.73 6.63 -0.52
C GLU A 90 27.79 6.73 -1.63
N TYR A 91 27.48 7.47 -2.70
CA TYR A 91 28.44 7.75 -3.78
C TYR A 91 29.73 8.41 -3.25
N ARG A 92 29.60 9.39 -2.34
CA ARG A 92 30.75 10.02 -1.71
C ARG A 92 31.58 9.08 -0.84
N ASN A 93 30.92 8.19 -0.12
CA ASN A 93 31.59 7.22 0.72
C ASN A 93 32.38 6.21 -0.12
N GLU A 94 31.83 5.78 -1.27
CA GLU A 94 32.57 4.99 -2.23
C GLU A 94 33.79 5.72 -2.78
N LEU A 95 33.66 7.01 -3.12
CA LEU A 95 34.80 7.80 -3.59
C LEU A 95 35.92 7.87 -2.54
N LYS A 96 35.59 8.08 -1.25
CA LYS A 96 36.59 8.08 -0.17
C LYS A 96 37.32 6.74 -0.07
N LEU A 97 36.59 5.63 -0.16
CA LEU A 97 37.18 4.29 -0.09
C LEU A 97 38.12 4.03 -1.27
N ARG A 98 37.74 4.45 -2.49
CA ARG A 98 38.61 4.31 -3.68
C ARG A 98 39.86 5.19 -3.58
N VAL A 99 39.74 6.38 -2.98
CA VAL A 99 40.90 7.25 -2.68
C VAL A 99 41.85 6.58 -1.69
N GLU A 100 41.35 5.92 -0.65
CA GLU A 100 42.17 5.14 0.29
C GLU A 100 42.91 3.99 -0.40
N GLN A 101 42.37 3.47 -1.50
CA GLN A 101 42.98 2.43 -2.33
C GLN A 101 43.96 3.00 -3.38
N GLY A 102 44.14 4.32 -3.45
CA GLY A 102 45.09 4.98 -4.35
C GLY A 102 44.52 5.37 -5.73
N ASP A 103 43.20 5.39 -5.90
CA ASP A 103 42.55 5.80 -7.15
C ASP A 103 42.58 7.33 -7.33
N GLU A 104 43.39 7.80 -8.28
CA GLU A 104 43.53 9.23 -8.61
C GLU A 104 42.27 9.85 -9.25
N GLU A 105 41.46 9.06 -9.96
CA GLU A 105 40.20 9.55 -10.56
C GLU A 105 39.15 9.78 -9.47
N ALA A 106 39.06 8.87 -8.51
CA ALA A 106 38.21 9.03 -7.33
C ALA A 106 38.62 10.26 -6.50
N ALA A 107 39.92 10.56 -6.41
CA ALA A 107 40.42 11.73 -5.69
C ALA A 107 39.97 13.05 -6.33
N LYS A 108 40.02 13.13 -7.67
CA LYS A 108 39.54 14.30 -8.42
C LYS A 108 38.03 14.46 -8.28
N ALA A 109 37.27 13.37 -8.38
CA ALA A 109 35.81 13.38 -8.22
C ALA A 109 35.39 13.79 -6.80
N LEU A 110 36.10 13.32 -5.76
CA LEU A 110 35.84 13.70 -4.37
C LEU A 110 36.19 15.17 -4.11
N SER A 111 37.28 15.67 -4.70
CA SER A 111 37.68 17.08 -4.62
C SER A 111 36.63 18.02 -5.22
N LEU A 112 36.18 17.73 -6.46
CA LEU A 112 35.10 18.48 -7.12
C LEU A 112 33.81 18.44 -6.30
N SER A 113 33.48 17.27 -5.74
CA SER A 113 32.33 17.14 -4.86
C SER A 113 32.47 18.04 -3.62
N ASN A 114 33.66 18.15 -3.01
CA ASN A 114 33.89 19.00 -1.83
C ASN A 114 33.70 20.47 -2.15
N GLU A 115 34.18 20.88 -3.33
CA GLU A 115 34.00 22.23 -3.84
C GLU A 115 32.51 22.56 -4.00
N ILE A 116 31.73 21.69 -4.65
CA ILE A 116 30.28 21.88 -4.83
C ILE A 116 29.55 22.05 -3.49
N ILE A 117 29.84 21.20 -2.50
CA ILE A 117 29.22 21.33 -1.17
C ILE A 117 29.58 22.65 -0.49
N SER A 118 30.85 23.08 -0.59
CA SER A 118 31.29 24.36 -0.04
C SER A 118 30.53 25.53 -0.68
N TYR A 119 30.34 25.50 -2.00
CA TYR A 119 29.57 26.52 -2.72
C TYR A 119 28.09 26.55 -2.31
N LEU A 120 27.47 25.38 -2.13
CA LEU A 120 26.07 25.29 -1.70
C LEU A 120 25.89 25.84 -0.27
N ASN A 121 26.75 25.46 0.66
CA ASN A 121 26.70 25.94 2.05
C ASN A 121 26.90 27.46 2.15
N LYS A 122 27.82 28.03 1.35
CA LYS A 122 28.01 29.49 1.29
C LYS A 122 26.77 30.22 0.79
N ARG A 123 26.07 29.65 -0.19
CA ARG A 123 24.85 30.25 -0.75
C ARG A 123 23.66 30.15 0.20
N GLU A 124 23.57 29.09 1.00
CA GLU A 124 22.55 28.98 2.04
C GLU A 124 22.80 29.98 3.19
N ASN A 125 24.04 30.06 3.69
CA ASN A 125 24.37 30.99 4.77
C ASN A 125 24.17 32.47 4.35
N GLY A 126 24.57 32.84 3.14
CA GLY A 126 24.36 34.21 2.64
C GLY A 126 22.89 34.58 2.39
N LYS A 127 22.00 33.59 2.21
CA LYS A 127 20.55 33.84 2.16
C LYS A 127 19.95 34.07 3.55
N GLN A 128 20.42 33.31 4.55
CA GLN A 128 19.98 33.48 5.94
C GLN A 128 20.43 34.82 6.53
N GLU A 129 21.64 35.28 6.18
CA GLU A 129 22.14 36.61 6.57
C GLU A 129 21.32 37.74 5.92
N ALA A 130 20.98 37.63 4.64
CA ALA A 130 20.16 38.63 3.93
C ALA A 130 18.69 38.66 4.41
N GLU A 131 18.11 37.52 4.82
CA GLU A 131 16.77 37.47 5.40
C GLU A 131 16.74 37.95 6.87
N GLY A 132 17.83 37.75 7.63
CA GLY A 132 17.99 38.24 8.99
C GLY A 132 18.19 39.77 9.07
N ASP A 133 19.00 40.34 8.17
CA ASP A 133 19.21 41.79 8.10
C ASP A 133 17.93 42.55 7.69
N ASN A 134 17.10 41.95 6.83
CA ASN A 134 15.82 42.54 6.40
C ASN A 134 14.71 42.47 7.48
N LEU A 135 14.94 41.77 8.60
CA LEU A 135 14.05 41.73 9.77
C LEU A 135 14.44 42.74 10.87
N LEU A 136 15.64 43.36 10.78
CA LEU A 136 16.15 44.31 11.77
C LEU A 136 15.95 45.79 11.36
N GLU A 137 15.48 46.06 10.14
CA GLU A 137 15.18 47.42 9.63
C GLU A 137 13.72 47.90 9.82
N HIS A 138 12.92 47.22 10.66
CA HIS A 138 11.56 47.64 11.02
C HIS A 138 11.36 47.94 12.50
#